data_AF-A0A8T4ZHN2-F1
#
_entry.id   AF-A0A8T4ZHN2-F1
#
_cell.length_a   1.000
_cell.length_b   1.000
_cell.length_c   1.000
_cell.angle_alpha   90.00
_cell.angle_beta   90.00
_cell.angle_gamma   90.00
#
_symmetry.space_group_name_H-M   'P 1'
#
loop_
_entity.id
_entity.type
_entity.pdbx_description
1 polymer ?
#
loop_
_entity_poly.entity_id
_entity_poly.type
_entity_poly.pdbx_seq_one_letter_code
_entity_poly.pdbx_strand_id
1 'polypeptide(L)'
;MSALELTLRRTVMAPLYLDIISPDNLSGKRWREIGDYIVWEGNRKVKLRSLFKIEGEAEANLQDTLIEIVGDMSRARRIGYRMSGGVIRVRGHGGLYVGESMRGGRIIVDGDAGPWLGAN
;
A
#
# COMPACT_ATOMS: atom_id res chain seq x y z
N MET A 1 -2.31 15.38 -10.28
CA MET A 1 -1.62 14.78 -9.12
C MET A 1 -2.60 14.69 -7.97
N SER A 2 -3.49 13.72 -8.07
CA SER A 2 -4.36 13.32 -6.98
C SER A 2 -3.62 12.32 -6.10
N ALA A 3 -3.72 12.50 -4.78
CA ALA A 3 -3.11 11.61 -3.80
C ALA A 3 -4.21 10.80 -3.10
N LEU A 4 -4.01 9.49 -3.02
CA LEU A 4 -4.78 8.60 -2.17
C LEU A 4 -4.02 8.38 -0.87
N GLU A 5 -4.57 8.84 0.25
CA GLU A 5 -3.95 8.70 1.56
C GLU A 5 -4.57 7.51 2.32
N LEU A 6 -3.72 6.64 2.86
CA LEU A 6 -4.06 5.52 3.72
C LEU A 6 -3.37 5.69 5.07
N THR A 7 -4.11 6.16 6.06
CA THR A 7 -3.61 6.41 7.41
C THR A 7 -3.99 5.26 8.33
N LEU A 8 -3.00 4.56 8.88
CA LEU A 8 -3.22 3.42 9.77
C LEU A 8 -3.89 3.88 11.08
N ARG A 9 -5.03 3.27 11.43
CA ARG A 9 -5.83 3.68 12.60
C ARG A 9 -5.42 3.02 13.91
N ARG A 10 -4.70 1.89 13.84
CA ARG A 10 -4.31 1.10 15.01
C ARG A 10 -2.99 0.39 14.77
N THR A 11 -2.25 0.12 15.83
CA THR A 11 -1.05 -0.71 15.75
C THR A 11 -1.42 -2.14 15.37
N VAL A 12 -0.76 -2.69 14.36
CA VAL A 12 -0.97 -4.05 13.90
C VAL A 12 0.12 -4.94 14.49
N MET A 13 -0.27 -5.96 15.26
CA MET A 13 0.68 -6.92 15.86
C MET A 13 0.93 -8.13 14.96
N ALA A 14 -0.05 -8.48 14.12
CA ALA A 14 0.04 -9.61 13.21
C ALA A 14 0.61 -9.20 11.84
N PRO A 15 1.14 -10.13 11.03
CA PRO A 15 1.56 -9.83 9.66
C PRO A 15 0.39 -9.34 8.80
N LEU A 16 0.56 -8.23 8.10
CA LEU A 16 -0.47 -7.65 7.24
C LEU A 16 -0.10 -7.81 5.77
N TYR A 17 -0.89 -8.54 5.01
CA TYR A 17 -0.64 -8.77 3.58
C TYR A 17 -1.35 -7.69 2.75
N LEU A 18 -0.55 -6.86 2.08
CA LEU A 18 -1.00 -5.69 1.31
C LEU A 18 -0.65 -5.85 -0.18
N ASP A 19 -0.72 -7.08 -0.69
CA ASP A 19 -0.48 -7.42 -2.10
C ASP A 19 -1.42 -6.68 -3.07
N ILE A 20 -2.55 -6.18 -2.55
CA ILE A 20 -3.51 -5.37 -3.31
C ILE A 20 -3.14 -3.89 -3.40
N ILE A 21 -2.18 -3.40 -2.61
CA ILE A 21 -1.80 -1.98 -2.58
C ILE A 21 -0.74 -1.74 -3.66
N SER A 22 -1.23 -1.41 -4.85
CA SER A 22 -0.45 -0.96 -6.01
C SER A 22 -1.28 0.05 -6.82
N PRO A 23 -0.66 1.03 -7.52
CA PRO A 23 -1.40 1.90 -8.43
C PRO A 23 -2.20 1.13 -9.48
N ASP A 24 -1.67 0.04 -10.05
CA ASP A 24 -2.42 -0.79 -11.00
C ASP A 24 -3.77 -1.30 -10.46
N ASN A 25 -3.83 -1.65 -9.17
CA ASN A 25 -5.07 -2.11 -8.55
C ASN A 25 -5.98 -0.98 -8.10
N LEU A 26 -5.42 0.20 -7.79
CA LEU A 26 -6.12 1.29 -7.11
C LEU A 26 -6.50 2.44 -8.06
N SER A 27 -5.81 2.63 -9.18
CA SER A 27 -6.06 3.70 -10.15
C SER A 27 -7.49 3.65 -10.69
N GLY A 28 -8.15 4.81 -10.76
CA GLY A 28 -9.51 4.94 -11.27
C GLY A 28 -10.60 4.41 -10.32
N LYS A 29 -10.25 3.94 -9.12
CA LYS A 29 -11.21 3.47 -8.11
C LYS A 29 -11.48 4.51 -7.07
N ARG A 30 -12.69 4.46 -6.51
CA ARG A 30 -13.08 5.33 -5.41
C ARG A 30 -12.58 4.78 -4.09
N TRP A 31 -12.20 5.66 -3.16
CA TRP A 31 -11.79 5.30 -1.80
C TRP A 31 -12.78 4.38 -1.08
N ARG A 32 -14.09 4.50 -1.38
CA ARG A 32 -15.13 3.62 -0.82
C ARG A 32 -14.93 2.16 -1.22
N GLU A 33 -14.67 1.92 -2.51
CA GLU A 33 -14.44 0.59 -3.09
C GLU A 33 -13.12 0.01 -2.59
N ILE A 34 -12.06 0.82 -2.58
CA ILE A 34 -10.75 0.47 -2.05
C ILE A 34 -10.87 0.04 -0.58
N GLY A 35 -11.69 0.74 0.19
CA GLY A 35 -11.97 0.40 1.58
C GLY A 35 -12.67 -0.93 1.79
N ASP A 36 -13.41 -1.44 0.80
CA ASP A 36 -14.10 -2.73 0.89
C ASP A 36 -13.23 -3.92 0.48
N TYR A 37 -11.99 -3.68 0.03
CA TYR A 37 -11.05 -4.76 -0.22
C TYR A 37 -10.71 -5.56 1.02
N ILE A 38 -10.61 -6.87 0.83
CA ILE A 38 -10.29 -7.83 1.88
C ILE A 38 -8.79 -8.06 1.85
N VAL A 39 -8.15 -7.82 2.99
CA VAL A 39 -6.74 -8.10 3.24
C VAL A 39 -6.60 -9.10 4.37
N TRP A 40 -5.43 -9.74 4.44
CA TRP A 40 -5.12 -10.69 5.49
C TRP A 40 -4.32 -10.02 6.62
N GLU A 41 -4.84 -10.10 7.83
CA GLU A 41 -4.14 -9.77 9.08
C GLU A 41 -3.87 -11.08 9.82
N GLY A 42 -2.66 -11.61 9.68
CA GLY A 42 -2.29 -12.94 10.14
C GLY A 42 -3.09 -14.01 9.41
N ASN A 43 -3.98 -14.68 10.15
CA ASN A 43 -4.91 -15.69 9.65
C ASN A 43 -6.35 -15.19 9.51
N ARG A 44 -6.59 -13.87 9.66
CA ARG A 44 -7.92 -13.27 9.60
C ARG A 44 -8.08 -12.45 8.32
N LYS A 45 -9.26 -12.54 7.72
CA LYS A 45 -9.68 -11.66 6.62
C LYS A 45 -10.38 -10.43 7.19
N VAL A 46 -9.87 -9.25 6.88
CA VAL A 46 -10.43 -7.97 7.34
C VAL A 46 -10.55 -7.00 6.17
N LYS A 47 -11.48 -6.05 6.28
CA LYS A 47 -11.60 -5.00 5.26
C LYS A 47 -10.51 -3.95 5.42
N LEU A 48 -10.03 -3.38 4.33
CA LEU A 48 -9.00 -2.34 4.34
C LEU A 48 -9.44 -1.12 5.17
N ARG A 49 -10.71 -0.70 5.04
CA ARG A 49 -11.31 0.40 5.84
C ARG A 49 -11.30 0.18 7.36
N SER A 50 -11.17 -1.06 7.82
CA SER A 50 -11.11 -1.37 9.25
C SER A 50 -9.72 -1.14 9.84
N LEU A 51 -8.69 -1.18 8.99
CA LEU A 51 -7.30 -0.95 9.35
C LEU A 51 -6.86 0.49 9.05
N PHE A 52 -7.27 1.01 7.90
CA PHE A 52 -6.84 2.31 7.38
C PHE A 52 -8.01 3.29 7.27
N LYS A 53 -7.74 4.55 7.61
CA LYS A 53 -8.51 5.69 7.15
C LYS A 53 -8.07 5.97 5.71
N ILE A 54 -9.02 5.91 4.78
CA ILE A 54 -8.73 6.08 3.35
C ILE A 54 -9.40 7.37 2.90
N GLU A 55 -8.61 8.31 2.41
CA GLU A 55 -9.04 9.63 1.97
C GLU A 55 -8.38 9.98 0.63
N GLY A 56 -9.03 10.85 -0.15
CA GLY A 56 -8.55 11.23 -1.47
C GLY A 56 -9.03 10.32 -2.61
N GLU A 57 -8.36 10.44 -3.76
CA GLU A 57 -8.74 9.78 -5.00
C GLU A 57 -7.49 9.26 -5.72
N ALA A 58 -7.55 8.03 -6.23
CA ALA A 58 -6.53 7.50 -7.12
C ALA A 58 -6.88 7.90 -8.56
N GLU A 59 -6.00 8.67 -9.19
CA GLU A 59 -6.17 9.14 -10.56
C GLU A 59 -6.30 7.93 -11.52
N ALA A 60 -6.98 8.11 -12.66
CA ALA A 60 -7.11 7.03 -13.65
C ALA A 60 -5.79 6.76 -14.38
N ASN A 61 -4.90 7.77 -14.45
CA ASN A 61 -3.59 7.64 -15.06
C ASN A 61 -2.57 7.14 -14.03
N LEU A 62 -1.90 6.03 -14.36
CA LEU A 62 -0.91 5.43 -13.47
C LEU A 62 0.26 6.39 -13.19
N GLN A 63 0.69 7.21 -14.15
CA GLN A 63 1.85 8.10 -13.95
C GLN A 63 1.60 9.23 -12.95
N ASP A 64 0.36 9.67 -12.82
CA ASP A 64 -0.04 10.77 -11.92
C ASP A 64 -0.59 10.26 -10.58
N THR A 65 -0.75 8.94 -10.44
CA THR A 65 -1.27 8.32 -9.21
C THR A 65 -0.21 8.29 -8.12
N LEU A 66 -0.45 9.04 -7.05
CA LEU A 66 0.31 8.98 -5.80
C LEU A 66 -0.50 8.28 -4.72
N ILE A 67 0.08 7.25 -4.10
CA ILE A 67 -0.49 6.58 -2.92
C ILE A 67 0.41 6.90 -1.73
N GLU A 68 -0.12 7.59 -0.74
CA GLU A 68 0.57 7.86 0.52
C GLU A 68 0.06 6.92 1.62
N ILE A 69 0.95 6.15 2.22
CA ILE A 69 0.65 5.28 3.35
C ILE A 69 1.29 5.91 4.59
N VAL A 70 0.47 6.29 5.56
CA VAL A 70 0.92 6.95 6.78
C VAL A 70 0.77 6.01 7.96
N GLY A 71 1.88 5.79 8.67
CA GLY A 71 1.94 4.95 9.86
C GLY A 71 3.02 3.87 9.77
N ASP A 72 3.16 3.11 10.85
CA ASP A 72 4.16 2.06 10.95
C ASP A 72 3.73 0.80 10.17
N MET A 73 4.38 0.57 9.02
CA MET A 73 4.16 -0.60 8.17
C MET A 73 5.20 -1.70 8.40
N SER A 74 5.92 -1.73 9.53
CA SER A 74 6.92 -2.77 9.85
C SER A 74 6.38 -4.20 9.75
N ARG A 75 5.07 -4.38 10.00
CA ARG A 75 4.38 -5.68 9.89
C ARG A 75 3.69 -5.92 8.55
N ALA A 76 3.67 -4.93 7.68
CA ALA A 76 3.12 -5.07 6.35
C ALA A 76 3.99 -5.97 5.48
N ARG A 77 3.39 -6.57 4.47
CA ARG A 77 4.07 -7.43 3.50
C ARG A 77 3.58 -7.08 2.11
N ARG A 78 4.49 -7.14 1.14
CA ARG A 78 4.16 -7.05 -0.29
C ARG A 78 3.54 -5.72 -0.72
N ILE A 79 3.97 -4.62 -0.12
CA ILE A 79 3.59 -3.28 -0.57
C ILE A 79 4.15 -3.06 -1.97
N GLY A 80 3.32 -2.65 -2.94
CA GLY A 80 3.76 -2.45 -4.33
C GLY A 80 4.06 -3.74 -5.07
N TYR A 81 3.43 -4.86 -4.69
CA TYR A 81 3.58 -6.13 -5.38
C TYR A 81 3.19 -6.01 -6.87
N ARG A 82 4.10 -6.41 -7.77
CA ARG A 82 3.92 -6.40 -9.23
C ARG A 82 3.62 -5.03 -9.87
N MET A 83 3.98 -3.92 -9.22
CA MET A 83 3.70 -2.56 -9.69
C MET A 83 4.17 -2.30 -11.14
N SER A 84 3.37 -1.65 -11.99
CA SER A 84 3.74 -1.20 -13.34
C SER A 84 3.35 0.25 -13.64
N GLY A 85 3.46 1.13 -12.64
CA GLY A 85 3.35 2.60 -12.78
C GLY A 85 3.08 3.33 -11.46
N GLY A 86 3.19 4.65 -11.47
CA GLY A 86 2.83 5.51 -10.33
C GLY A 86 3.84 5.57 -9.20
N VAL A 87 3.43 6.22 -8.11
CA VAL A 87 4.28 6.47 -6.94
C VAL A 87 3.58 5.98 -5.68
N ILE A 88 4.26 5.12 -4.91
CA ILE A 88 3.87 4.80 -3.53
C ILE A 88 4.84 5.50 -2.61
N ARG A 89 4.33 6.22 -1.61
CA ARG A 89 5.12 6.80 -0.53
C ARG A 89 4.66 6.24 0.80
N VAL A 90 5.58 5.63 1.55
CA VAL A 90 5.36 5.12 2.89
C VAL A 90 5.98 6.10 3.87
N ARG A 91 5.15 6.88 4.56
CA ARG A 91 5.55 7.76 5.67
C ARG A 91 5.65 6.94 6.96
N GLY A 92 6.71 6.15 7.05
CA GLY A 92 6.99 5.23 8.15
C GLY A 92 7.95 4.11 7.72
N HIS A 93 8.06 3.07 8.54
CA HIS A 93 8.84 1.88 8.19
C HIS A 93 8.11 1.04 7.15
N GLY A 94 8.80 0.61 6.09
CA GLY A 94 8.34 -0.36 5.12
C GLY A 94 8.55 -1.79 5.62
N GLY A 95 7.54 -2.65 5.45
CA GLY A 95 7.61 -4.02 5.92
C GLY A 95 8.42 -4.96 5.00
N LEU A 96 8.09 -6.25 5.00
CA LEU A 96 8.80 -7.25 4.19
C LEU A 96 8.31 -7.23 2.73
N TYR A 97 9.17 -7.61 1.78
CA TYR A 97 8.80 -7.76 0.36
C TYR A 97 8.25 -6.48 -0.27
N VAL A 98 8.70 -5.31 0.18
CA VAL A 98 8.34 -4.03 -0.45
C VAL A 98 8.88 -4.03 -1.88
N GLY A 99 8.02 -3.78 -2.87
CA GLY A 99 8.37 -3.76 -4.28
C GLY A 99 8.68 -5.14 -4.88
N GLU A 100 8.20 -6.23 -4.27
CA GLU A 100 8.39 -7.57 -4.84
C GLU A 100 7.81 -7.65 -6.26
N SER A 101 8.61 -8.13 -7.22
CA SER A 101 8.24 -8.22 -8.65
C SER A 101 7.87 -6.89 -9.33
N MET A 102 8.35 -5.75 -8.82
CA MET A 102 8.08 -4.43 -9.40
C MET A 102 8.63 -4.33 -10.83
N ARG A 103 7.79 -3.88 -11.78
CA ARG A 103 8.13 -3.70 -13.20
C ARG A 103 8.32 -2.23 -13.59
N GLY A 104 7.65 -1.32 -12.89
CA GLY A 104 7.74 0.13 -13.15
C GLY A 104 7.06 0.98 -12.08
N GLY A 105 7.38 2.28 -12.06
CA GLY A 105 6.92 3.23 -11.05
C GLY A 105 8.02 3.58 -10.03
N ARG A 106 7.62 4.13 -8.88
CA ARG A 106 8.54 4.47 -7.78
C ARG A 106 7.92 4.15 -6.42
N ILE A 107 8.71 3.55 -5.52
CA ILE A 107 8.34 3.37 -4.11
C ILE A 107 9.33 4.18 -3.27
N ILE A 108 8.80 5.03 -2.40
CA ILE A 108 9.57 5.88 -1.48
C ILE A 108 9.19 5.42 -0.08
N VAL A 109 10.18 5.01 0.72
CA VAL A 109 9.98 4.67 2.13
C VAL A 109 10.78 5.68 2.94
N ASP A 110 10.09 6.48 3.76
CA ASP A 110 10.73 7.54 4.55
C ASP A 110 11.47 6.96 5.79
N GLY A 111 11.11 5.75 6.23
CA GLY A 111 11.77 5.01 7.30
C GLY A 111 12.54 3.78 6.83
N ASP A 112 12.72 2.80 7.72
CA ASP A 112 13.43 1.55 7.39
C ASP A 112 12.58 0.62 6.54
N ALA A 113 13.17 -0.01 5.53
CA ALA A 113 12.54 -1.09 4.79
C ALA A 113 12.99 -2.45 5.33
N GLY A 114 12.04 -3.39 5.42
CA GLY A 114 12.30 -4.74 5.86
C GLY A 114 13.06 -5.60 4.83
N PRO A 115 13.40 -6.84 5.21
CA PRO A 115 14.07 -7.79 4.33
C PRO A 115 13.29 -8.09 3.04
N TRP A 116 14.03 -8.50 2.00
CA TRP A 116 13.50 -8.80 0.66
C TRP A 116 12.86 -7.60 -0.07
N LEU A 117 13.33 -6.38 0.23
CA LEU A 117 13.02 -5.22 -0.59
C LEU A 117 13.47 -5.46 -2.04
N GLY A 118 12.56 -5.22 -2.98
CA GLY A 118 12.81 -5.41 -4.41
C GLY A 118 13.08 -6.86 -4.81
N ALA A 119 12.67 -7.85 -4.00
CA ALA A 119 12.88 -9.25 -4.34
C ALA A 119 12.14 -9.60 -5.64
N ASN A 120 12.89 -10.15 -6.60
CA ASN A 120 12.52 -10.93 -7.80
C ASN A 120 13.50 -10.61 -8.94
#